data_AF-A0A0K2AQY4-F1
#
_entry.id   AF-A0A0K2AQY4-F1
#
_cell.length_a   1.000
_cell.length_b   1.000
_cell.length_c   1.000
_cell.angle_alpha   90.00
_cell.angle_beta   90.00
_cell.angle_gamma   90.00
#
_symmetry.space_group_name_H-M   'P 1'
#
loop_
_entity.id
_entity.type
_entity.pdbx_description
1 polymer ?
#
loop_
_entity_poly.entity_id
_entity_poly.type
_entity_poly.pdbx_seq_one_letter_code
_entity_poly.pdbx_strand_id
1 'polypeptide(L)'
;MDLLDILLVPVALAYAASGYRRGLVAGCVSLAGFVGGAVVGVWLLPWVMDLVAPRSTAATVTAVVTVLLPAVAGHELAGRPALRLRRELDAGPLRAADGVGGAVANAAAALIVAWVAASVLAASSSSLLTSAIRDSSVLGAVQRVMPDTTPAWFSGATSALTEAGFPQVFNPFENESTAEVAEPSGDSVTPAATEAARRGTVKVEGVAGTQGREGSGFVYAPEHVMTNAHVVAGMDDPTVRVGGVGPAYEARVVLFDPDKDVAVLYVPDLSAPVLRFDGDAGRGDAAVVAGYPQDGDLDLRAATVANRTRATGQNIHSDANVTREIYSVRSTVRPGNSGGPLLSTDGRVYGVVFARSTSDAGTGYVLTADEVADEARRAAGATAAVDTGEPVTS
;
A
#
# COMPACT_ATOMS: atom_id res chain seq x y z
N MET A 1 1.48 -18.49 17.82
CA MET A 1 2.69 -17.77 18.29
C MET A 1 3.68 -17.89 17.17
N ASP A 2 3.76 -16.84 16.38
CA ASP A 2 4.58 -16.84 15.16
C ASP A 2 6.04 -16.63 15.48
N LEU A 3 6.90 -16.91 14.50
CA LEU A 3 8.36 -16.75 14.63
C LEU A 3 8.76 -15.36 15.13
N LEU A 4 8.01 -14.33 14.72
CA LEU A 4 8.23 -12.97 15.18
C LEU A 4 7.82 -12.77 16.64
N ASP A 5 6.71 -13.35 17.09
CA ASP A 5 6.30 -13.31 18.50
C ASP A 5 7.32 -14.02 19.41
N ILE A 6 7.88 -15.14 18.93
CA ILE A 6 8.94 -15.90 19.63
C ILE A 6 10.21 -15.05 19.80
N LEU A 7 10.49 -14.11 18.90
CA LEU A 7 11.60 -13.17 19.01
C LEU A 7 11.24 -11.94 19.88
N LEU A 8 10.07 -11.35 19.68
CA LEU A 8 9.66 -10.10 20.32
C LEU A 8 9.34 -10.26 21.80
N VAL A 9 8.74 -11.38 22.21
CA VAL A 9 8.37 -11.62 23.62
C VAL A 9 9.61 -11.65 24.53
N PRO A 10 10.68 -12.41 24.24
CA PRO A 10 11.92 -12.36 25.02
C PRO A 10 12.56 -10.97 25.07
N VAL A 11 12.53 -10.21 23.98
CA VAL A 11 13.05 -8.83 23.94
C VAL A 11 12.22 -7.94 24.87
N ALA A 12 10.90 -7.97 24.75
CA ALA A 12 10.00 -7.21 25.62
C ALA A 12 10.20 -7.58 27.10
N LEU A 13 10.37 -8.86 27.43
CA LEU A 13 10.68 -9.34 28.78
C LEU A 13 12.05 -8.86 29.28
N ALA A 14 13.07 -8.83 28.42
CA ALA A 14 14.39 -8.32 28.77
C ALA A 14 14.34 -6.80 29.06
N TYR A 15 13.59 -6.04 28.25
CA TYR A 15 13.35 -4.62 28.49
C TYR A 15 12.48 -4.37 29.72
N ALA A 16 11.48 -5.21 30.00
CA ALA A 16 10.70 -5.17 31.23
C ALA A 16 11.59 -5.42 32.46
N ALA A 17 12.47 -6.43 32.43
CA ALA A 17 13.40 -6.73 33.50
C ALA A 17 14.47 -5.63 33.68
N SER A 18 14.90 -5.00 32.59
CA SER A 18 15.75 -3.81 32.64
C SER A 18 15.02 -2.62 33.29
N GLY A 19 13.78 -2.37 32.87
CA GLY A 19 12.92 -1.31 33.39
C GLY A 19 12.58 -1.47 34.87
N TYR A 20 12.28 -2.70 35.31
CA TYR A 20 12.06 -3.02 36.72
C TYR A 20 13.29 -2.69 37.58
N ARG A 21 14.48 -2.98 37.05
CA ARG A 21 15.74 -2.68 37.73
C ARG A 21 16.06 -1.19 37.71
N ARG A 22 15.67 -0.43 36.69
CA ARG A 22 16.00 0.99 36.48
C ARG A 22 15.00 1.96 37.15
N GLY A 23 13.72 1.60 37.28
CA GLY A 23 12.65 2.47 37.81
C GLY A 23 11.92 3.28 36.73
N LEU A 24 10.75 3.85 37.05
CA LEU A 24 9.87 4.55 36.11
C LEU A 24 10.51 5.83 35.58
N VAL A 25 11.06 6.68 36.47
CA VAL A 25 11.69 7.96 36.09
C VAL A 25 12.85 7.72 35.12
N ALA A 26 13.68 6.73 35.42
CA ALA A 26 14.77 6.35 34.54
C ALA A 26 14.26 5.71 33.23
N GLY A 27 13.16 4.97 33.30
CA GLY A 27 12.44 4.43 32.15
C GLY A 27 11.94 5.51 31.20
N CYS A 28 11.32 6.58 31.71
CA CYS A 28 10.85 7.71 30.91
C CYS A 28 12.00 8.43 30.22
N VAL A 29 13.11 8.66 30.92
CA VAL A 29 14.30 9.31 30.33
C VAL A 29 14.93 8.40 29.27
N SER A 30 15.02 7.09 29.52
CA SER A 30 15.56 6.14 28.52
C SER A 30 14.64 5.95 27.32
N LEU A 31 13.31 6.07 27.51
CA LEU A 31 12.33 6.08 26.43
C LEU A 31 12.48 7.36 25.59
N ALA A 32 12.63 8.53 26.22
CA ALA A 32 12.88 9.77 25.51
C ALA A 32 14.20 9.72 24.71
N GLY A 33 15.26 9.13 25.27
CA GLY A 33 16.51 8.88 24.56
C GLY A 33 16.35 7.92 23.39
N PHE A 34 15.57 6.85 23.57
CA PHE A 34 15.25 5.91 22.51
C PHE A 34 14.53 6.62 21.34
N VAL A 35 13.44 7.33 21.65
CA VAL A 35 12.62 8.03 20.65
C VAL A 35 13.44 9.09 19.93
N GLY A 36 14.24 9.88 20.66
CA GLY A 36 15.13 10.86 20.08
C GLY A 36 16.16 10.23 19.13
N GLY A 37 16.72 9.07 19.51
CA GLY A 37 17.62 8.31 18.65
C GLY A 37 16.92 7.80 17.38
N ALA A 38 15.70 7.27 17.48
CA ALA A 38 14.93 6.81 16.32
C ALA A 38 14.62 7.96 15.34
N VAL A 39 14.25 9.14 15.85
CA VAL A 39 14.02 10.35 15.02
C VAL A 39 15.28 10.74 14.26
N VAL A 40 16.45 10.70 14.91
CA VAL A 40 17.73 10.94 14.24
C VAL A 40 18.00 9.88 13.17
N GLY A 41 17.70 8.61 13.45
CA GLY A 41 17.84 7.53 12.47
C GLY A 41 16.98 7.73 11.24
N VAL A 42 15.70 8.10 11.41
CA VAL A 42 14.79 8.42 10.29
C VAL A 42 15.30 9.64 9.51
N TRP A 43 15.80 10.67 10.19
CA TRP A 43 16.38 11.84 9.53
C TRP A 43 17.62 11.53 8.69
N LEU A 44 18.43 10.55 9.13
CA LEU A 44 19.61 10.08 8.39
C LEU A 44 19.26 9.15 7.22
N LEU A 45 18.07 8.56 7.21
CA LEU A 45 17.65 7.53 6.27
C LEU A 45 17.86 7.91 4.79
N PRO A 46 17.39 9.08 4.28
CA PRO A 46 17.55 9.41 2.86
C PRO A 46 19.02 9.40 2.42
N TRP A 47 19.92 9.98 3.21
CA TRP A 47 21.35 10.01 2.86
C TRP A 47 22.04 8.66 2.90
N VAL A 48 21.61 7.78 3.81
CA VAL A 48 22.18 6.44 3.89
C VAL A 48 21.65 5.55 2.76
N MET A 49 20.38 5.75 2.37
CA MET A 49 19.78 4.97 1.29
C MET A 49 20.37 5.30 -0.09
N ASP A 50 20.90 6.52 -0.30
CA ASP A 50 21.66 6.87 -1.51
C ASP A 50 22.93 6.03 -1.72
N LEU A 51 23.43 5.38 -0.66
CA LEU A 51 24.67 4.58 -0.70
C LEU A 51 24.43 3.11 -1.07
N VAL A 52 23.17 2.67 -1.16
CA VAL A 52 22.81 1.27 -1.34
C VAL A 52 21.97 1.11 -2.60
N ALA A 53 22.24 0.03 -3.36
CA ALA A 53 21.44 -0.30 -4.52
C ALA A 53 19.96 -0.48 -4.12
N PRO A 54 19.02 0.21 -4.79
CA PRO A 54 17.59 0.04 -4.58
C PRO A 54 17.17 -1.42 -4.73
N ARG A 55 16.08 -1.82 -4.05
CA ARG A 55 15.48 -3.17 -4.13
C ARG A 55 16.35 -4.35 -3.68
N SER A 56 17.42 -4.11 -2.94
CA SER A 56 18.26 -5.19 -2.38
C SER A 56 17.87 -5.54 -0.93
N THR A 57 18.10 -6.79 -0.51
CA THR A 57 18.02 -7.18 0.91
C THR A 57 18.94 -6.31 1.76
N ALA A 58 20.07 -5.88 1.19
CA ALA A 58 21.01 -4.96 1.82
C ALA A 58 20.38 -3.58 2.08
N ALA A 59 19.58 -3.04 1.15
CA ALA A 59 18.84 -1.78 1.35
C ALA A 59 17.86 -1.89 2.51
N THR A 60 17.10 -2.99 2.61
CA THR A 60 16.17 -3.23 3.72
C THR A 60 16.90 -3.34 5.07
N VAL A 61 17.98 -4.13 5.13
CA VAL A 61 18.79 -4.26 6.35
C VAL A 61 19.42 -2.93 6.73
N THR A 62 19.89 -2.15 5.75
CA THR A 62 20.50 -0.84 5.99
C THR A 62 19.47 0.14 6.54
N ALA A 63 18.26 0.21 5.97
CA ALA A 63 17.18 1.06 6.50
C ALA A 63 16.87 0.73 7.97
N VAL A 64 16.73 -0.56 8.30
CA VAL A 64 16.48 -1.02 9.67
C VAL A 64 17.61 -0.65 10.62
N VAL A 65 18.86 -0.89 10.21
CA VAL A 65 20.04 -0.61 11.02
C VAL A 65 20.19 0.89 11.24
N THR A 66 19.94 1.72 10.23
CA THR A 66 20.01 3.19 10.31
C THR A 66 19.00 3.76 11.30
N VAL A 67 17.84 3.15 11.47
CA VAL A 67 16.85 3.57 12.48
C VAL A 67 17.17 2.98 13.85
N LEU A 68 17.47 1.67 13.93
CA LEU A 68 17.63 0.97 15.20
C LEU A 68 18.92 1.33 15.93
N LEU A 69 20.05 1.51 15.25
CA LEU A 69 21.33 1.80 15.91
C LEU A 69 21.29 3.12 16.69
N PRO A 70 20.89 4.26 16.08
CA PRO A 70 20.76 5.51 16.81
C PRO A 70 19.74 5.43 17.96
N ALA A 71 18.66 4.68 17.79
CA ALA A 71 17.64 4.52 18.83
C ALA A 71 18.16 3.74 20.05
N VAL A 72 18.88 2.63 19.83
CA VAL A 72 19.55 1.88 20.89
C VAL A 72 20.65 2.72 21.55
N ALA A 73 21.42 3.48 20.77
CA ALA A 73 22.44 4.38 21.29
C ALA A 73 21.82 5.49 22.17
N GLY A 74 20.72 6.11 21.72
CA GLY A 74 19.99 7.12 22.47
C GLY A 74 19.43 6.58 23.79
N HIS A 75 18.92 5.35 23.79
CA HIS A 75 18.47 4.65 25.00
C HIS A 75 19.58 4.50 26.05
N GLU A 76 20.76 4.01 25.63
CA GLU A 76 21.90 3.79 26.53
C GLU A 76 22.54 5.10 27.00
N LEU A 77 22.58 6.13 26.15
CA LEU A 77 23.08 7.46 26.50
C LEU A 77 22.17 8.15 27.53
N ALA A 78 20.85 8.03 27.38
CA ALA A 78 19.88 8.60 28.31
C ALA A 78 19.78 7.83 29.65
N GLY A 79 20.11 6.53 29.66
CA GLY A 79 20.14 5.72 30.88
C GLY A 79 21.21 6.13 31.90
N ARG A 80 22.34 6.71 31.45
CA ARG A 80 23.46 7.11 32.33
C ARG A 80 23.14 8.28 33.27
N PRO A 81 22.54 9.41 32.82
CA PRO A 81 22.11 10.49 33.72
C PRO A 81 20.90 10.09 34.57
N ALA A 82 20.02 9.24 34.05
CA ALA A 82 18.83 8.76 34.76
C ALA A 82 19.13 8.01 36.07
N LEU A 83 20.23 7.25 36.12
CA LEU A 83 20.68 6.56 37.33
C LEU A 83 21.22 7.52 38.41
N ARG A 84 21.66 8.73 38.05
CA ARG A 84 22.08 9.76 39.02
C ARG A 84 20.89 10.41 39.72
N LEU A 85 19.77 10.56 39.01
CA LEU A 85 18.53 11.16 39.52
C LEU A 85 17.79 10.25 40.53
N ARG A 86 18.06 8.94 40.50
CA ARG A 86 17.37 7.94 41.34
C ARG A 86 17.84 7.87 42.80
N ARG A 87 18.96 8.49 43.16
CA ARG A 87 19.56 8.35 44.50
C ARG A 87 18.69 8.86 45.66
N GLU A 88 17.61 9.58 45.37
CA GLU A 88 16.70 10.14 46.38
C GLU A 88 15.41 9.33 46.61
N LEU A 89 15.14 8.29 45.79
CA LEU A 89 13.90 7.49 45.85
C LEU A 89 14.10 6.08 46.45
N ASP A 90 15.28 5.78 47.00
CA ASP A 90 15.69 4.40 47.34
C ASP A 90 15.08 3.83 48.63
N ALA A 91 14.29 4.58 49.40
CA ALA A 91 13.73 4.11 50.68
C ALA A 91 12.19 4.14 50.70
N GLY A 92 11.55 2.94 50.64
CA GLY A 92 10.13 2.77 50.97
C GLY A 92 9.35 1.79 50.07
N PRO A 93 8.06 1.54 50.39
CA PRO A 93 7.17 0.65 49.62
C PRO A 93 6.89 1.12 48.18
N LEU A 94 7.20 2.38 47.86
CA LEU A 94 7.08 2.97 46.53
C LEU A 94 8.09 2.40 45.51
N ARG A 95 9.15 1.71 45.96
CA ARG A 95 10.15 1.07 45.09
C ARG A 95 9.57 -0.01 44.20
N ALA A 96 8.62 -0.79 44.73
CA ALA A 96 7.97 -1.85 43.95
C ALA A 96 7.06 -1.24 42.87
N ALA A 97 6.31 -0.19 43.20
CA ALA A 97 5.48 0.54 42.25
C ALA A 97 6.32 1.22 41.15
N ASP A 98 7.44 1.85 41.52
CA ASP A 98 8.39 2.45 40.57
C ASP A 98 9.04 1.41 39.65
N GLY A 99 9.42 0.25 40.19
CA GLY A 99 9.92 -0.87 39.40
C GLY A 99 8.88 -1.40 38.41
N VAL A 100 7.65 -1.67 38.86
CA VAL A 100 6.57 -2.13 37.98
C VAL A 100 6.27 -1.10 36.89
N GLY A 101 6.19 0.19 37.26
CA GLY A 101 6.01 1.28 36.29
C GLY A 101 7.14 1.33 35.25
N GLY A 102 8.40 1.23 35.69
CA GLY A 102 9.56 1.18 34.80
C GLY A 102 9.57 -0.03 33.88
N ALA A 103 9.12 -1.19 34.36
CA ALA A 103 9.00 -2.41 33.56
C ALA A 103 7.96 -2.25 32.44
N VAL A 104 6.76 -1.75 32.79
CA VAL A 104 5.67 -1.50 31.83
C VAL A 104 6.11 -0.46 30.79
N ALA A 105 6.68 0.67 31.22
CA ALA A 105 7.10 1.73 30.32
C ALA A 105 8.17 1.27 29.32
N ASN A 106 9.17 0.50 29.75
CA ASN A 106 10.23 0.00 28.85
C ASN A 106 9.74 -1.12 27.93
N ALA A 107 8.85 -1.99 28.41
CA ALA A 107 8.23 -3.00 27.55
C ALA A 107 7.38 -2.34 26.47
N ALA A 108 6.54 -1.37 26.83
CA ALA A 108 5.75 -0.58 25.90
C ALA A 108 6.64 0.16 24.89
N ALA A 109 7.73 0.79 25.35
CA ALA A 109 8.73 1.41 24.49
C ALA A 109 9.26 0.44 23.43
N ALA A 110 9.78 -0.71 23.85
CA ALA A 110 10.36 -1.70 22.95
C ALA A 110 9.32 -2.24 21.94
N LEU A 111 8.07 -2.40 22.35
CA LEU A 111 6.99 -2.86 21.48
C LEU A 111 6.57 -1.81 20.44
N ILE A 112 6.47 -0.54 20.81
CA ILE A 112 6.20 0.57 19.88
C ILE A 112 7.30 0.65 18.81
N VAL A 113 8.54 0.44 19.22
CA VAL A 113 9.71 0.47 18.33
C VAL A 113 9.70 -0.70 17.37
N ALA A 114 9.47 -1.90 17.88
CA ALA A 114 9.32 -3.07 17.05
C ALA A 114 8.18 -2.89 16.05
N TRP A 115 7.08 -2.25 16.47
CA TRP A 115 5.96 -1.91 15.62
C TRP A 115 6.33 -0.91 14.51
N VAL A 116 7.03 0.20 14.83
CA VAL A 116 7.54 1.15 13.81
C VAL A 116 8.54 0.50 12.85
N ALA A 117 9.45 -0.32 13.38
CA ALA A 117 10.40 -1.05 12.55
C ALA A 117 9.69 -2.06 11.63
N ALA A 118 8.69 -2.77 12.15
CA ALA A 118 7.88 -3.71 11.40
C ALA A 118 7.08 -3.02 10.30
N SER A 119 6.49 -1.86 10.54
CA SER A 119 5.75 -1.14 9.51
C SER A 119 6.65 -0.64 8.36
N VAL A 120 7.91 -0.30 8.66
CA VAL A 120 8.93 0.00 7.63
C VAL A 120 9.32 -1.26 6.87
N LEU A 121 9.49 -2.38 7.57
CA LEU A 121 9.84 -3.68 6.99
C LEU A 121 8.71 -4.32 6.18
N ALA A 122 7.45 -4.00 6.51
CA ALA A 122 6.28 -4.47 5.79
C ALA A 122 6.19 -3.88 4.37
N ALA A 123 6.84 -2.74 4.13
CA ALA A 123 6.99 -2.17 2.79
C ALA A 123 8.08 -2.87 1.94
N SER A 124 8.82 -3.82 2.51
CA SER A 124 9.88 -4.54 1.79
C SER A 124 9.33 -5.56 0.78
N SER A 125 10.11 -5.88 -0.25
CA SER A 125 9.73 -6.85 -1.28
C SER A 125 9.75 -8.33 -0.83
N SER A 126 9.99 -8.61 0.45
CA SER A 126 10.05 -9.97 0.99
C SER A 126 8.68 -10.45 1.48
N SER A 127 8.09 -11.40 0.76
CA SER A 127 6.82 -12.02 1.14
C SER A 127 6.91 -12.71 2.51
N LEU A 128 8.01 -13.39 2.81
CA LEU A 128 8.23 -14.07 4.08
C LEU A 128 8.22 -13.11 5.28
N LEU A 129 8.84 -11.93 5.13
CA LEU A 129 8.90 -10.93 6.20
C LEU A 129 7.53 -10.26 6.41
N THR A 130 6.85 -9.95 5.31
CA THR A 130 5.51 -9.34 5.32
C THR A 130 4.49 -10.26 5.99
N SER A 131 4.48 -11.55 5.64
CA SER A 131 3.61 -12.54 6.31
C SER A 131 3.93 -12.66 7.81
N ALA A 132 5.22 -12.72 8.19
CA ALA A 132 5.62 -12.83 9.59
C ALA A 132 5.22 -11.61 10.46
N ILE A 133 5.19 -10.41 9.87
CA ILE A 133 4.75 -9.18 10.55
C ILE A 133 3.23 -9.19 10.75
N ARG A 134 2.48 -9.57 9.71
CA ARG A 134 1.02 -9.64 9.73
C ARG A 134 0.48 -10.67 10.72
N ASP A 135 1.07 -11.87 10.75
CA ASP A 135 0.61 -12.96 11.61
C ASP A 135 0.92 -12.68 13.10
N SER A 136 1.82 -11.74 13.40
CA SER A 136 2.23 -11.42 14.77
C SER A 136 1.08 -10.91 15.64
N SER A 137 0.72 -11.72 16.63
CA SER A 137 -0.27 -11.37 17.64
C SER A 137 0.19 -10.19 18.52
N VAL A 138 1.50 -10.07 18.74
CA VAL A 138 2.11 -9.00 19.55
C VAL A 138 2.00 -7.66 18.81
N LEU A 139 2.41 -7.60 17.55
CA LEU A 139 2.34 -6.36 16.77
C LEU A 139 0.90 -5.94 16.48
N GLY A 140 0.00 -6.90 16.17
CA GLY A 140 -1.43 -6.64 16.02
C GLY A 140 -2.10 -6.15 17.32
N ALA A 141 -1.62 -6.55 18.49
CA ALA A 141 -2.09 -6.01 19.77
C ALA A 141 -1.62 -4.57 20.00
N VAL A 142 -0.38 -4.23 19.62
CA VAL A 142 0.15 -2.86 19.70
C VAL A 142 -0.63 -1.93 18.77
N GLN A 143 -0.87 -2.34 17.52
CA GLN A 143 -1.66 -1.58 16.54
C GLN A 143 -3.02 -1.15 17.09
N ARG A 144 -3.77 -2.07 17.73
CA ARG A 144 -5.11 -1.79 18.28
C ARG A 144 -5.14 -0.74 19.39
N VAL A 145 -4.01 -0.49 20.04
CA VAL A 145 -3.88 0.47 21.15
C VAL A 145 -3.31 1.80 20.67
N MET A 146 -2.60 1.82 19.56
CA MET A 146 -2.04 3.04 18.98
C MET A 146 -3.14 3.87 18.30
N PRO A 147 -3.11 5.22 18.39
CA PRO A 147 -4.05 6.07 17.67
C PRO A 147 -3.87 5.93 16.15
N ASP A 148 -4.96 5.85 15.40
CA ASP A 148 -4.95 5.73 13.92
C ASP A 148 -4.38 6.96 13.19
N THR A 149 -4.10 8.04 13.92
CA THR A 149 -3.43 9.23 13.38
C THR A 149 -1.94 8.99 13.25
N THR A 150 -1.53 8.34 12.17
CA THR A 150 -0.12 8.16 11.84
C THR A 150 0.54 9.53 11.58
N PRO A 151 1.62 9.89 12.28
CA PRO A 151 2.32 11.16 12.03
C PRO A 151 2.89 11.22 10.60
N ALA A 152 2.84 12.38 9.95
CA ALA A 152 3.32 12.61 8.58
C ALA A 152 4.80 12.26 8.31
N TRP A 153 5.63 12.08 9.34
CA TRP A 153 7.02 11.61 9.17
C TRP A 153 7.12 10.11 8.88
N PHE A 154 6.06 9.36 9.19
CA PHE A 154 5.98 7.91 8.96
C PHE A 154 5.69 7.59 7.48
N SER A 155 4.80 8.35 6.84
CA SER A 155 4.47 8.19 5.42
C SER A 155 5.69 8.45 4.52
N GLY A 156 6.51 9.46 4.83
CA GLY A 156 7.71 9.77 4.05
C GLY A 156 8.78 8.66 4.04
N ALA A 157 8.88 7.86 5.10
CA ALA A 157 9.84 6.75 5.18
C ALA A 157 9.34 5.48 4.46
N THR A 158 8.02 5.23 4.47
CA THR A 158 7.42 4.12 3.72
C THR A 158 7.36 4.40 2.22
N SER A 159 7.08 5.64 1.80
CA SER A 159 7.07 6.00 0.38
C SER A 159 8.42 5.76 -0.28
N ALA A 160 9.53 6.12 0.37
CA ALA A 160 10.89 5.90 -0.16
C ALA A 160 11.29 4.41 -0.35
N LEU A 161 10.52 3.47 0.19
CA LEU A 161 10.78 2.03 0.09
C LEU A 161 9.80 1.31 -0.85
N THR A 162 8.69 1.95 -1.22
CA THR A 162 7.61 1.33 -2.00
C THR A 162 7.84 1.49 -3.51
N GLU A 163 9.02 1.07 -4.00
CA GLU A 163 9.41 1.07 -5.43
C GLU A 163 8.67 -0.01 -6.24
N ALA A 164 7.35 -0.13 -6.06
CA ALA A 164 6.54 -1.18 -6.65
C ALA A 164 5.18 -0.70 -7.17
N GLY A 165 5.06 0.56 -7.59
CA GLY A 165 4.06 1.01 -8.57
C GLY A 165 2.58 0.76 -8.26
N PHE A 166 2.23 0.41 -7.01
CA PHE A 166 0.86 0.14 -6.58
C PHE A 166 0.60 0.77 -5.20
N PRO A 167 -0.59 1.38 -5.00
CA PRO A 167 -0.98 1.90 -3.70
C PRO A 167 -1.21 0.77 -2.68
N GLN A 168 -0.92 1.04 -1.40
CA GLN A 168 -1.22 0.10 -0.31
C GLN A 168 -2.73 0.07 -0.02
N VAL A 169 -3.39 -1.02 -0.42
CA VAL A 169 -4.86 -1.20 -0.30
C VAL A 169 -5.33 -1.46 1.13
N PHE A 170 -4.49 -2.12 1.91
CA PHE A 170 -4.77 -2.50 3.29
C PHE A 170 -3.72 -1.87 4.20
N ASN A 171 -4.12 -1.60 5.44
CA ASN A 171 -3.17 -1.32 6.49
C ASN A 171 -2.20 -2.53 6.64
N PRO A 172 -0.88 -2.34 6.75
CA PRO A 172 0.11 -3.42 6.89
C PRO A 172 -0.17 -4.44 8.00
N PHE A 173 -1.00 -4.06 8.98
CA PHE A 173 -1.37 -4.89 10.13
C PHE A 173 -2.79 -5.46 10.05
N GLU A 174 -3.54 -5.16 8.98
CA GLU A 174 -4.84 -5.76 8.71
C GLU A 174 -4.71 -7.03 7.87
N ASN A 175 -5.65 -7.95 8.07
CA ASN A 175 -5.72 -9.15 7.26
C ASN A 175 -6.19 -8.78 5.85
N GLU A 176 -5.26 -8.76 4.88
CA GLU A 176 -5.64 -8.71 3.46
C GLU A 176 -6.62 -9.85 3.12
N SER A 177 -7.64 -9.55 2.32
CA SER A 177 -8.58 -10.53 1.79
C SER A 177 -7.91 -11.36 0.69
N THR A 178 -7.20 -12.42 1.10
CA THR A 178 -6.57 -13.37 0.17
C THR A 178 -7.61 -14.06 -0.71
N ALA A 179 -7.25 -14.32 -1.95
CA ALA A 179 -8.11 -14.96 -2.93
C ALA A 179 -8.12 -16.49 -2.77
N GLU A 180 -8.64 -16.99 -1.64
CA GLU A 180 -8.82 -18.43 -1.39
C GLU A 180 -10.01 -18.98 -2.18
N VAL A 181 -9.80 -19.17 -3.48
CA VAL A 181 -10.73 -19.79 -4.45
C VAL A 181 -9.96 -20.68 -5.42
N ALA A 182 -10.69 -21.45 -6.24
CA ALA A 182 -10.10 -22.30 -7.27
C ALA A 182 -9.18 -21.50 -8.21
N GLU A 183 -8.12 -22.15 -8.69
CA GLU A 183 -7.24 -21.56 -9.70
C GLU A 183 -8.04 -21.21 -10.95
N PRO A 184 -7.82 -20.02 -11.52
CA PRO A 184 -8.51 -19.64 -12.74
C PRO A 184 -8.13 -20.57 -13.89
N SER A 185 -9.13 -21.15 -14.56
CA SER A 185 -8.90 -21.92 -15.78
C SER A 185 -8.57 -20.98 -16.94
N GLY A 186 -7.63 -21.39 -17.80
CA GLY A 186 -7.36 -20.69 -19.07
C GLY A 186 -8.60 -20.58 -19.97
N ASP A 187 -9.58 -21.47 -19.82
CA ASP A 187 -10.86 -21.44 -20.54
C ASP A 187 -11.70 -20.18 -20.21
N SER A 188 -11.38 -19.49 -19.11
CA SER A 188 -12.02 -18.22 -18.75
C SER A 188 -11.70 -17.10 -19.74
N VAL A 189 -10.59 -17.19 -20.48
CA VAL A 189 -10.23 -16.23 -21.53
C VAL A 189 -10.96 -16.60 -22.82
N THR A 190 -12.26 -16.28 -22.84
CA THR A 190 -13.13 -16.61 -23.97
C THR A 190 -12.84 -15.72 -25.19
N PRO A 191 -13.32 -16.10 -26.40
CA PRO A 191 -13.27 -15.23 -27.57
C PRO A 191 -14.01 -13.89 -27.36
N ALA A 192 -15.12 -13.88 -26.61
CA ALA A 192 -15.89 -12.67 -26.33
C ALA A 192 -15.11 -11.70 -25.44
N ALA A 193 -14.54 -12.19 -24.34
CA ALA A 193 -13.69 -11.39 -23.46
C ALA A 193 -12.43 -10.89 -24.19
N THR A 194 -11.84 -11.73 -25.06
CA THR A 194 -10.68 -11.37 -25.87
C THR A 194 -10.98 -10.24 -26.85
N GLU A 195 -12.10 -10.32 -27.56
CA GLU A 195 -12.52 -9.29 -28.52
C GLU A 195 -12.87 -7.98 -27.82
N ALA A 196 -13.57 -8.05 -26.68
CA ALA A 196 -13.87 -6.91 -25.82
C ALA A 196 -12.58 -6.21 -25.37
N ALA A 197 -11.61 -6.96 -24.82
CA ALA A 197 -10.33 -6.42 -24.39
C ALA A 197 -9.56 -5.76 -25.54
N ARG A 198 -9.46 -6.43 -26.70
CA ARG A 198 -8.71 -5.90 -27.86
C ARG A 198 -9.23 -4.57 -28.37
N ARG A 199 -10.55 -4.36 -28.29
CA ARG A 199 -11.19 -3.16 -28.88
C ARG A 199 -11.52 -2.08 -27.88
N GLY A 200 -11.75 -2.44 -26.62
CA GLY A 200 -12.22 -1.53 -25.58
C GLY A 200 -11.20 -1.22 -24.49
N THR A 201 -10.15 -2.03 -24.33
CA THR A 201 -9.05 -1.74 -23.40
C THR A 201 -8.01 -0.86 -24.09
N VAL A 202 -7.45 0.09 -23.35
CA VAL A 202 -6.53 1.09 -23.87
C VAL A 202 -5.29 1.21 -23.00
N LYS A 203 -4.15 1.47 -23.62
CA LYS A 203 -2.91 1.82 -22.92
C LYS A 203 -2.92 3.31 -22.65
N VAL A 204 -2.67 3.72 -21.41
CA VAL A 204 -2.56 5.12 -20.99
C VAL A 204 -1.09 5.42 -20.78
N GLU A 205 -0.59 6.47 -21.41
CA GLU A 205 0.84 6.84 -21.39
C GLU A 205 0.96 8.36 -21.19
N GLY A 206 1.93 8.81 -20.40
CA GLY A 206 2.17 10.24 -20.21
C GLY A 206 3.46 10.51 -19.43
N VAL A 207 3.73 11.79 -19.19
CA VAL A 207 4.87 12.23 -18.39
C VAL A 207 4.35 12.93 -17.15
N ALA A 208 4.84 12.52 -15.98
CA ALA A 208 4.62 13.23 -14.73
C ALA A 208 5.97 13.77 -14.24
N GLY A 209 6.13 15.10 -14.26
CA GLY A 209 7.42 15.75 -14.02
C GLY A 209 8.49 15.31 -15.02
N THR A 210 9.47 14.52 -14.60
CA THR A 210 10.54 14.00 -15.46
C THR A 210 10.46 12.50 -15.72
N GLN A 211 9.40 11.83 -15.23
CA GLN A 211 9.25 10.38 -15.33
C GLN A 211 8.12 10.02 -16.29
N GLY A 212 8.40 9.09 -17.21
CA GLY A 212 7.37 8.44 -18.00
C GLY A 212 6.51 7.56 -17.09
N ARG A 213 5.20 7.59 -17.30
CA ARG A 213 4.23 6.80 -16.55
C ARG A 213 3.23 6.17 -17.49
N GLU A 214 2.78 4.99 -17.12
CA GLU A 214 1.95 4.15 -17.94
C GLU A 214 0.94 3.38 -17.10
N GLY A 215 -0.13 2.96 -17.75
CA GLY A 215 -1.13 2.08 -17.17
C GLY A 215 -2.11 1.60 -18.21
N SER A 216 -3.19 1.04 -17.71
CA SER A 216 -4.32 0.57 -18.50
C SER A 216 -5.53 1.47 -18.26
N GLY A 217 -6.46 1.41 -19.19
CA GLY A 217 -7.78 1.99 -19.08
C GLY A 217 -8.77 1.22 -19.94
N PHE A 218 -10.03 1.61 -19.92
CA PHE A 218 -11.01 1.10 -20.86
C PHE A 218 -12.07 2.13 -21.21
N VAL A 219 -12.58 2.02 -22.44
CA VAL A 219 -13.64 2.89 -22.96
C VAL A 219 -14.95 2.48 -22.30
N TYR A 220 -15.46 3.28 -21.36
CA TYR A 220 -16.70 2.99 -20.61
C TYR A 220 -17.88 3.85 -21.07
N ALA A 221 -17.61 4.91 -21.84
CA ALA A 221 -18.59 5.75 -22.53
C ALA A 221 -17.97 6.31 -23.83
N PRO A 222 -18.76 6.81 -24.80
CA PRO A 222 -18.22 7.37 -26.04
C PRO A 222 -17.19 8.45 -25.73
N GLU A 223 -15.99 8.37 -26.32
CA GLU A 223 -14.87 9.30 -26.07
C GLU A 223 -14.36 9.38 -24.62
N HIS A 224 -14.79 8.48 -23.71
CA HIS A 224 -14.39 8.53 -22.32
C HIS A 224 -13.77 7.21 -21.87
N VAL A 225 -12.58 7.32 -21.29
CA VAL A 225 -11.77 6.21 -20.78
C VAL A 225 -11.74 6.30 -19.26
N MET A 226 -12.01 5.18 -18.58
CA MET A 226 -11.79 5.06 -17.14
C MET A 226 -10.42 4.44 -16.90
N THR A 227 -9.70 4.95 -15.91
CA THR A 227 -8.41 4.45 -15.43
C THR A 227 -8.29 4.74 -13.92
N ASN A 228 -7.13 4.44 -13.32
CA ASN A 228 -6.87 4.84 -11.94
C ASN A 228 -6.32 6.27 -11.85
N ALA A 229 -6.64 6.97 -10.77
CA ALA A 229 -6.11 8.30 -10.51
C ALA A 229 -4.58 8.25 -10.39
N HIS A 230 -4.03 7.24 -9.72
CA HIS A 230 -2.60 7.08 -9.62
C HIS A 230 -1.92 6.88 -10.97
N VAL A 231 -2.60 6.44 -12.04
CA VAL A 231 -1.96 6.32 -13.37
C VAL A 231 -1.67 7.69 -13.95
N VAL A 232 -2.54 8.68 -13.73
CA VAL A 232 -2.47 10.02 -14.34
C VAL A 232 -2.10 11.15 -13.38
N ALA A 233 -1.87 10.85 -12.10
CA ALA A 233 -1.46 11.82 -11.10
C ALA A 233 -0.18 12.58 -11.53
N GLY A 234 -0.26 13.91 -11.50
CA GLY A 234 0.81 14.82 -11.92
C GLY A 234 1.10 14.84 -13.43
N MET A 235 0.23 14.27 -14.26
CA MET A 235 0.30 14.42 -15.73
C MET A 235 -0.54 15.59 -16.21
N ASP A 236 0.00 16.38 -17.15
CA ASP A 236 -0.74 17.44 -17.83
C ASP A 236 -1.52 16.91 -19.04
N ASP A 237 -0.84 16.18 -19.92
CA ASP A 237 -1.36 15.74 -21.22
C ASP A 237 -1.17 14.22 -21.41
N PRO A 238 -2.03 13.37 -20.83
CA PRO A 238 -1.98 11.93 -21.07
C PRO A 238 -2.36 11.60 -22.53
N THR A 239 -1.86 10.46 -23.00
CA THR A 239 -2.21 9.89 -24.30
C THR A 239 -2.76 8.49 -24.15
N VAL A 240 -3.58 8.08 -25.11
CA VAL A 240 -4.29 6.80 -25.09
C VAL A 240 -4.06 6.03 -26.39
N ARG A 241 -3.81 4.71 -26.31
CA ARG A 241 -3.74 3.80 -27.47
C ARG A 241 -4.71 2.64 -27.32
N VAL A 242 -5.65 2.51 -28.24
CA VAL A 242 -6.62 1.39 -28.24
C VAL A 242 -5.91 0.09 -28.63
N GLY A 243 -6.07 -0.96 -27.81
CA GLY A 243 -5.38 -2.23 -28.06
C GLY A 243 -3.86 -2.17 -27.91
N GLY A 244 -3.29 -1.04 -27.47
CA GLY A 244 -1.85 -0.80 -27.32
C GLY A 244 -1.11 -0.59 -28.64
N VAL A 245 -1.83 -0.46 -29.75
CA VAL A 245 -1.26 -0.34 -31.09
C VAL A 245 -1.87 0.84 -31.85
N GLY A 246 -1.21 1.30 -32.91
CA GLY A 246 -1.72 2.39 -33.75
C GLY A 246 -1.46 3.78 -33.15
N PRO A 247 -2.16 4.83 -33.64
CA PRO A 247 -1.92 6.20 -33.21
C PRO A 247 -2.30 6.41 -31.74
N ALA A 248 -1.52 7.25 -31.06
CA ALA A 248 -1.88 7.77 -29.76
C ALA A 248 -2.89 8.91 -29.93
N TYR A 249 -3.92 8.91 -29.09
CA TYR A 249 -4.91 9.98 -29.00
C TYR A 249 -4.56 10.87 -27.82
N GLU A 250 -4.59 12.18 -28.02
CA GLU A 250 -4.48 13.15 -26.92
C GLU A 250 -5.72 13.02 -26.02
N ALA A 251 -5.50 13.05 -24.72
CA ALA A 251 -6.53 12.91 -23.73
C ALA A 251 -6.41 14.01 -22.67
N ARG A 252 -7.54 14.35 -22.06
CA ARG A 252 -7.61 15.30 -20.95
C ARG A 252 -8.23 14.61 -19.75
N VAL A 253 -7.65 14.76 -18.57
CA VAL A 253 -8.27 14.25 -17.34
C VAL A 253 -9.47 15.14 -17.02
N VAL A 254 -10.67 14.57 -16.96
CA VAL A 254 -11.94 15.30 -16.73
C VAL A 254 -12.61 14.94 -15.41
N LEU A 255 -12.14 13.87 -14.78
CA LEU A 255 -12.43 13.54 -13.38
C LEU A 255 -11.17 12.93 -12.78
N PHE A 256 -10.86 13.35 -11.56
CA PHE A 256 -9.75 12.85 -10.77
C PHE A 256 -10.21 12.69 -9.33
N ASP A 257 -10.29 11.46 -8.85
CA ASP A 257 -10.67 11.10 -7.48
C ASP A 257 -9.49 10.35 -6.82
N PRO A 258 -8.66 11.07 -6.02
CA PRO A 258 -7.50 10.47 -5.37
C PRO A 258 -7.89 9.53 -4.22
N ASP A 259 -9.09 9.70 -3.65
CA ASP A 259 -9.58 8.90 -2.55
C ASP A 259 -10.02 7.53 -3.05
N LYS A 260 -10.80 7.46 -4.13
CA LYS A 260 -11.20 6.17 -4.72
C LYS A 260 -10.14 5.56 -5.63
N ASP A 261 -9.12 6.33 -6.01
CA ASP A 261 -8.13 5.97 -7.02
C ASP A 261 -8.77 5.78 -8.41
N VAL A 262 -9.62 6.73 -8.81
CA VAL A 262 -10.35 6.68 -10.10
C VAL A 262 -10.10 7.97 -10.88
N ALA A 263 -9.81 7.84 -12.16
CA ALA A 263 -9.78 8.95 -13.09
C ALA A 263 -10.57 8.64 -14.36
N VAL A 264 -11.08 9.69 -14.98
CA VAL A 264 -11.69 9.62 -16.31
C VAL A 264 -10.96 10.56 -17.25
N LEU A 265 -10.63 10.03 -18.43
CA LEU A 265 -10.03 10.76 -19.53
C LEU A 265 -11.08 11.02 -20.60
N TYR A 266 -11.21 12.27 -21.03
CA TYR A 266 -11.89 12.62 -22.27
C TYR A 266 -10.89 12.57 -23.42
N VAL A 267 -11.23 11.80 -24.45
CA VAL A 267 -10.38 11.51 -25.61
C VAL A 267 -11.16 11.89 -26.87
N PRO A 268 -11.03 13.14 -27.36
CA PRO A 268 -11.74 13.60 -28.55
C PRO A 268 -11.48 12.68 -29.76
N ASP A 269 -12.51 12.46 -30.56
CA ASP A 269 -12.50 11.66 -31.79
C ASP A 269 -12.17 10.16 -31.57
N LEU A 270 -12.16 9.68 -30.32
CA LEU A 270 -11.93 8.28 -30.01
C LEU A 270 -13.10 7.41 -30.50
N SER A 271 -12.82 6.60 -31.53
CA SER A 271 -13.76 5.62 -32.08
C SER A 271 -13.41 4.20 -31.64
N ALA A 272 -13.97 3.78 -30.50
CA ALA A 272 -13.79 2.44 -29.94
C ALA A 272 -15.09 1.95 -29.26
N PRO A 273 -15.34 0.63 -29.22
CA PRO A 273 -16.50 0.08 -28.52
C PRO A 273 -16.48 0.37 -27.03
N VAL A 274 -17.65 0.76 -26.52
CA VAL A 274 -17.86 0.92 -25.08
C VAL A 274 -17.97 -0.44 -24.41
N LEU A 275 -17.11 -0.69 -23.42
CA LEU A 275 -17.23 -1.80 -22.50
C LEU A 275 -18.27 -1.44 -21.43
N ARG A 276 -19.35 -2.20 -21.39
CA ARG A 276 -20.44 -1.97 -20.44
C ARG A 276 -20.09 -2.59 -19.10
N PHE A 277 -20.32 -1.86 -18.02
CA PHE A 277 -20.33 -2.44 -16.69
C PHE A 277 -21.35 -3.58 -16.64
N ASP A 278 -20.90 -4.68 -16.07
CA ASP A 278 -21.78 -5.72 -15.56
C ASP A 278 -22.18 -5.37 -14.13
N GLY A 279 -23.24 -6.00 -13.64
CA GLY A 279 -23.58 -5.91 -12.23
C GLY A 279 -22.54 -6.61 -11.34
N ASP A 280 -23.02 -7.20 -10.25
CA ASP A 280 -22.16 -7.83 -9.25
C ASP A 280 -21.55 -9.16 -9.72
N ALA A 281 -20.26 -9.34 -9.45
CA ALA A 281 -19.57 -10.61 -9.59
C ALA A 281 -19.68 -11.43 -8.29
N GLY A 282 -20.01 -12.70 -8.43
CA GLY A 282 -20.09 -13.66 -7.34
C GLY A 282 -18.75 -14.33 -7.02
N ARG A 283 -18.62 -14.85 -5.81
CA ARG A 283 -17.50 -15.71 -5.43
C ARG A 283 -17.46 -16.96 -6.30
N GLY A 284 -16.32 -17.20 -6.96
CA GLY A 284 -16.10 -18.30 -7.88
C GLY A 284 -16.32 -17.94 -9.35
N ASP A 285 -16.80 -16.74 -9.65
CA ASP A 285 -17.04 -16.33 -11.03
C ASP A 285 -15.73 -16.22 -11.80
N ALA A 286 -15.76 -16.73 -13.03
CA ALA A 286 -14.67 -16.62 -13.98
C ALA A 286 -14.60 -15.19 -14.53
N ALA A 287 -13.39 -14.65 -14.57
CA ALA A 287 -13.11 -13.31 -15.03
C ALA A 287 -11.78 -13.26 -15.80
N VAL A 288 -11.49 -12.10 -16.38
CA VAL A 288 -10.26 -11.85 -17.14
C VAL A 288 -9.74 -10.46 -16.77
N VAL A 289 -8.52 -10.39 -16.24
CA VAL A 289 -7.77 -9.14 -16.11
C VAL A 289 -7.18 -8.81 -17.48
N ALA A 290 -7.52 -7.63 -18.01
CA ALA A 290 -6.98 -7.14 -19.28
C ALA A 290 -6.20 -5.84 -19.05
N GLY A 291 -4.97 -5.76 -19.57
CA GLY A 291 -4.14 -4.56 -19.44
C GLY A 291 -2.80 -4.65 -20.17
N TYR A 292 -1.93 -3.69 -19.90
CA TYR A 292 -0.61 -3.52 -20.52
C TYR A 292 0.48 -3.61 -19.46
N PRO A 293 0.81 -4.81 -18.97
CA PRO A 293 1.78 -4.95 -17.91
C PRO A 293 3.17 -4.57 -18.41
N GLN A 294 3.90 -3.78 -17.62
CA GLN A 294 5.33 -3.49 -17.80
C GLN A 294 5.67 -2.91 -19.19
N ASP A 295 4.92 -1.89 -19.61
CA ASP A 295 5.07 -1.20 -20.91
C ASP A 295 4.81 -2.10 -22.13
N GLY A 296 4.30 -3.32 -21.89
CA GLY A 296 4.16 -4.35 -22.90
C GLY A 296 2.90 -4.25 -23.75
N ASP A 297 2.70 -5.30 -24.54
CA ASP A 297 1.48 -5.50 -25.31
C ASP A 297 0.28 -5.84 -24.41
N LEU A 298 -0.92 -5.79 -24.99
CA LEU A 298 -2.15 -6.24 -24.32
C LEU A 298 -2.01 -7.71 -23.85
N ASP A 299 -2.05 -7.91 -22.53
CA ASP A 299 -2.01 -9.21 -21.85
C ASP A 299 -3.36 -9.48 -21.19
N LEU A 300 -3.86 -10.71 -21.37
CA LEU A 300 -5.10 -11.18 -20.77
C LEU A 300 -4.77 -12.30 -19.78
N ARG A 301 -5.19 -12.14 -18.54
CA ARG A 301 -4.99 -13.13 -17.46
C ARG A 301 -6.33 -13.63 -16.96
N ALA A 302 -6.49 -14.94 -16.98
CA ALA A 302 -7.63 -15.57 -16.31
C ALA A 302 -7.64 -15.19 -14.82
N ALA A 303 -8.84 -14.97 -14.29
CA ALA A 303 -9.07 -14.57 -12.92
C ALA A 303 -10.29 -15.30 -12.35
N THR A 304 -10.29 -15.53 -11.03
CA THR A 304 -11.46 -16.03 -10.30
C THR A 304 -11.80 -15.03 -9.22
N VAL A 305 -13.05 -14.56 -9.16
CA VAL A 305 -13.50 -13.65 -8.11
C VAL A 305 -13.56 -14.40 -6.78
N ALA A 306 -12.94 -13.86 -5.74
CA ALA A 306 -12.83 -14.53 -4.45
C ALA A 306 -13.79 -13.96 -3.41
N ASN A 307 -13.61 -12.69 -3.03
CA ASN A 307 -14.47 -12.03 -2.04
C ASN A 307 -14.83 -10.63 -2.52
N ARG A 308 -16.02 -10.17 -2.11
CA ARG A 308 -16.40 -8.75 -2.15
C ARG A 308 -16.33 -8.21 -0.73
N THR A 309 -15.58 -7.15 -0.50
CA THR A 309 -15.39 -6.58 0.84
C THR A 309 -15.21 -5.08 0.79
N ARG A 310 -15.48 -4.41 1.91
CA ARG A 310 -15.10 -3.02 2.11
C ARG A 310 -13.72 -2.99 2.78
N ALA A 311 -12.71 -2.61 2.02
CA ALA A 311 -11.34 -2.49 2.51
C ALA A 311 -11.05 -1.03 2.89
N THR A 312 -10.36 -0.84 4.02
CA THR A 312 -9.89 0.49 4.43
C THR A 312 -8.38 0.55 4.25
N GLY A 313 -7.92 1.56 3.52
CA GLY A 313 -6.52 1.78 3.23
C GLY A 313 -6.26 3.24 2.93
N GLN A 314 -5.01 3.56 2.61
CA GLN A 314 -4.65 4.93 2.29
C GLN A 314 -5.17 5.34 0.90
N ASN A 315 -5.38 6.64 0.70
CA ASN A 315 -5.56 7.23 -0.63
C ASN A 315 -4.23 7.28 -1.41
N ILE A 316 -4.25 7.73 -2.65
CA ILE A 316 -3.05 7.70 -3.52
C ILE A 316 -1.90 8.61 -3.02
N HIS A 317 -2.18 9.55 -2.12
CA HIS A 317 -1.20 10.48 -1.54
C HIS A 317 -0.79 10.12 -0.11
N SER A 318 -1.33 9.02 0.45
CA SER A 318 -1.03 8.57 1.80
C SER A 318 -1.31 9.60 2.91
N ASP A 319 -2.25 10.53 2.69
CA ASP A 319 -2.62 11.58 3.64
C ASP A 319 -3.99 11.37 4.30
N ALA A 320 -4.81 10.45 3.76
CA ALA A 320 -6.10 10.06 4.31
C ALA A 320 -6.34 8.54 4.25
N ASN A 321 -7.09 8.02 5.22
CA ASN A 321 -7.65 6.67 5.19
C ASN A 321 -9.05 6.70 4.57
N VAL A 322 -9.30 5.79 3.64
CA VAL A 322 -10.51 5.72 2.84
C VAL A 322 -11.00 4.28 2.74
N THR A 323 -12.31 4.10 2.78
CA THR A 323 -12.95 2.79 2.70
C THR A 323 -13.57 2.60 1.31
N ARG A 324 -13.12 1.59 0.59
CA ARG A 324 -13.54 1.27 -0.78
C ARG A 324 -14.14 -0.12 -0.83
N GLU A 325 -15.17 -0.31 -1.64
CA GLU A 325 -15.66 -1.64 -1.97
C GLU A 325 -14.83 -2.26 -3.10
N ILE A 326 -14.28 -3.44 -2.83
CA ILE A 326 -13.37 -4.13 -3.73
C ILE A 326 -13.73 -5.61 -3.88
N TYR A 327 -13.37 -6.17 -5.03
CA TYR A 327 -13.14 -7.60 -5.19
C TYR A 327 -11.68 -7.95 -4.88
N SER A 328 -11.46 -9.02 -4.12
CA SER A 328 -10.22 -9.78 -4.23
C SER A 328 -10.38 -10.84 -5.31
N VAL A 329 -9.39 -10.97 -6.19
CA VAL A 329 -9.41 -11.92 -7.31
C VAL A 329 -8.15 -12.77 -7.30
N ARG A 330 -8.30 -14.05 -7.61
CA ARG A 330 -7.16 -14.94 -7.83
C ARG A 330 -6.68 -14.77 -9.25
N SER A 331 -5.59 -14.04 -9.47
CA SER A 331 -4.99 -13.79 -10.78
C SER A 331 -3.58 -13.22 -10.66
N THR A 332 -2.81 -13.24 -11.75
CA THR A 332 -1.52 -12.56 -11.82
C THR A 332 -1.71 -11.10 -12.25
N VAL A 333 -1.68 -10.18 -11.28
CA VAL A 333 -1.71 -8.73 -11.53
C VAL A 333 -0.29 -8.15 -11.46
N ARG A 334 0.09 -7.36 -12.47
CA ARG A 334 1.43 -6.77 -12.61
C ARG A 334 1.36 -5.26 -12.84
N PRO A 335 2.42 -4.50 -12.50
CA PRO A 335 2.47 -3.07 -12.80
C PRO A 335 2.13 -2.83 -14.27
N GLY A 336 1.30 -1.82 -14.57
CA GLY A 336 0.74 -1.57 -15.89
C GLY A 336 -0.68 -2.11 -16.10
N ASN A 337 -1.13 -3.11 -15.32
CA ASN A 337 -2.53 -3.55 -15.33
C ASN A 337 -3.49 -2.55 -14.64
N SER A 338 -2.97 -1.66 -13.79
CA SER A 338 -3.75 -0.64 -13.08
C SER A 338 -4.59 0.20 -14.06
N GLY A 339 -5.86 0.39 -13.72
CA GLY A 339 -6.86 1.11 -14.49
C GLY A 339 -7.54 0.24 -15.56
N GLY A 340 -7.02 -0.97 -15.82
CA GLY A 340 -7.62 -1.92 -16.76
C GLY A 340 -8.90 -2.56 -16.21
N PRO A 341 -9.76 -3.08 -17.09
CA PRO A 341 -11.00 -3.73 -16.67
C PRO A 341 -10.75 -5.14 -16.15
N LEU A 342 -11.50 -5.52 -15.10
CA LEU A 342 -11.80 -6.92 -14.82
C LEU A 342 -13.03 -7.32 -15.64
N LEU A 343 -12.85 -8.16 -16.64
CA LEU A 343 -13.90 -8.57 -17.57
C LEU A 343 -14.58 -9.87 -17.13
N SER A 344 -15.89 -9.98 -17.33
CA SER A 344 -16.60 -11.26 -17.34
C SER A 344 -16.23 -12.06 -18.58
N THR A 345 -16.60 -13.35 -18.60
CA THR A 345 -16.40 -14.22 -19.77
C THR A 345 -17.17 -13.77 -21.01
N ASP A 346 -18.13 -12.85 -20.87
CA ASP A 346 -18.88 -12.26 -21.98
C ASP A 346 -18.35 -10.87 -22.40
N GLY A 347 -17.27 -10.40 -21.78
CA GLY A 347 -16.63 -9.12 -22.10
C GLY A 347 -17.31 -7.90 -21.49
N ARG A 348 -18.07 -8.07 -20.41
CA ARG A 348 -18.63 -6.98 -19.59
C ARG A 348 -17.70 -6.67 -18.41
N VAL A 349 -17.76 -5.47 -17.85
CA VAL A 349 -16.79 -5.01 -16.83
C VAL A 349 -17.34 -5.23 -15.42
N TYR A 350 -16.71 -6.10 -14.63
CA TYR A 350 -17.00 -6.27 -13.21
C TYR A 350 -16.39 -5.17 -12.34
N GLY A 351 -15.33 -4.52 -12.80
CA GLY A 351 -14.66 -3.47 -12.04
C GLY A 351 -13.34 -3.00 -12.65
N VAL A 352 -12.62 -2.18 -11.89
CA VAL A 352 -11.34 -1.55 -12.28
C VAL A 352 -10.20 -2.15 -11.47
N VAL A 353 -9.24 -2.78 -12.13
CA VAL A 353 -8.03 -3.32 -11.48
C VAL A 353 -7.20 -2.15 -10.97
N PHE A 354 -6.88 -2.11 -9.68
CA PHE A 354 -6.14 -0.97 -9.12
C PHE A 354 -4.90 -1.35 -8.30
N ALA A 355 -4.84 -2.59 -7.81
CA ALA A 355 -3.73 -3.01 -6.96
C ALA A 355 -3.55 -4.53 -6.96
N ARG A 356 -2.48 -4.97 -6.28
CA ARG A 356 -2.19 -6.38 -5.99
C ARG A 356 -1.84 -6.54 -4.52
N SER A 357 -1.97 -7.76 -4.00
CA SER A 357 -1.48 -8.10 -2.67
C SER A 357 0.05 -7.94 -2.58
N THR A 358 0.51 -7.46 -1.43
CA THR A 358 1.95 -7.39 -1.11
C THR A 358 2.46 -8.71 -0.54
N SER A 359 1.58 -9.49 0.08
CA SER A 359 1.90 -10.79 0.69
C SER A 359 1.66 -12.00 -0.22
N ASP A 360 0.70 -11.92 -1.15
CA ASP A 360 0.29 -13.02 -2.03
C ASP A 360 0.32 -12.60 -3.50
N ALA A 361 1.35 -13.04 -4.23
CA ALA A 361 1.50 -12.72 -5.65
C ALA A 361 0.35 -13.23 -6.54
N GLY A 362 -0.51 -14.15 -6.04
CA GLY A 362 -1.68 -14.66 -6.74
C GLY A 362 -2.98 -13.88 -6.48
N THR A 363 -2.95 -12.83 -5.66
CA THR A 363 -4.13 -12.02 -5.31
C THR A 363 -4.05 -10.61 -5.92
N GLY A 364 -5.06 -10.26 -6.70
CA GLY A 364 -5.31 -8.91 -7.24
C GLY A 364 -6.50 -8.23 -6.56
N TYR A 365 -6.55 -6.89 -6.63
CA TYR A 365 -7.65 -6.09 -6.11
C TYR A 365 -8.29 -5.23 -7.20
N VAL A 366 -9.62 -5.21 -7.19
CA VAL A 366 -10.44 -4.57 -8.21
C VAL A 366 -11.52 -3.73 -7.53
N LEU A 367 -11.62 -2.44 -7.85
CA LEU A 367 -12.75 -1.60 -7.43
C LEU A 367 -14.02 -2.13 -8.09
N THR A 368 -15.09 -2.36 -7.33
CA THR A 368 -16.33 -2.89 -7.91
C THR A 368 -16.95 -1.90 -8.89
N ALA A 369 -17.74 -2.40 -9.86
CA ALA A 369 -18.53 -1.53 -10.73
C ALA A 369 -19.41 -0.54 -9.94
N ASP A 370 -19.95 -0.97 -8.80
CA ASP A 370 -20.74 -0.14 -7.88
C ASP A 370 -19.89 0.96 -7.22
N GLU A 371 -18.66 0.65 -6.78
CA GLU A 371 -17.75 1.61 -6.15
C GLU A 371 -17.43 2.80 -7.08
N VAL A 372 -17.28 2.52 -8.38
CA VAL A 372 -16.93 3.53 -9.41
C VAL A 372 -18.14 4.11 -10.16
N ALA A 373 -19.37 3.70 -9.81
CA ALA A 373 -20.58 4.05 -10.55
C ALA A 373 -20.92 5.54 -10.49
N ASP A 374 -20.62 6.20 -9.38
CA ASP A 374 -20.85 7.64 -9.21
C ASP A 374 -19.89 8.45 -10.08
N GLU A 375 -18.61 8.07 -10.14
CA GLU A 375 -17.57 8.70 -10.96
C GLU A 375 -17.90 8.51 -12.45
N ALA A 376 -18.25 7.28 -12.85
CA ALA A 376 -18.67 6.96 -14.21
C ALA A 376 -19.85 7.84 -14.65
N ARG A 377 -20.88 7.99 -13.81
CA ARG A 377 -22.06 8.80 -14.16
C ARG A 377 -21.74 10.29 -14.25
N ARG A 378 -20.92 10.83 -13.34
CA ARG A 378 -20.55 12.25 -13.31
C ARG A 378 -19.69 12.64 -14.51
N ALA A 379 -18.80 11.75 -14.94
CA ALA A 379 -17.80 12.05 -15.96
C ALA A 379 -18.19 11.63 -17.39
N ALA A 380 -19.26 10.86 -17.60
CA ALA A 380 -19.65 10.34 -18.92
C ALA A 380 -19.92 11.40 -20.02
N GLY A 381 -20.04 12.67 -19.65
CA GLY A 381 -20.15 13.79 -20.59
C GLY A 381 -19.27 14.98 -20.21
N ALA A 382 -18.29 14.79 -19.34
CA ALA A 382 -17.39 15.85 -18.89
C ALA A 382 -16.26 16.04 -19.90
N THR A 383 -16.04 17.27 -20.35
CA THR A 383 -14.98 17.58 -21.32
C THR A 383 -13.98 18.60 -20.81
N ALA A 384 -14.26 19.23 -19.66
CA ALA A 384 -13.38 20.23 -19.06
C ALA A 384 -12.28 19.53 -18.28
N ALA A 385 -11.03 19.94 -18.51
CA ALA A 385 -9.89 19.39 -17.78
C ALA A 385 -9.97 19.74 -16.29
N VAL A 386 -9.53 18.81 -15.44
CA VAL A 386 -9.37 18.98 -14.01
C VAL A 386 -7.89 18.83 -13.63
N ASP A 387 -7.52 19.39 -12.48
CA ASP A 387 -6.18 19.23 -11.92
C ASP A 387 -5.93 17.76 -11.53
N THR A 388 -4.75 17.24 -11.86
CA THR A 388 -4.30 15.87 -11.54
C THR A 388 -3.45 15.82 -10.28
N GLY A 389 -3.31 16.96 -9.59
CA GLY A 389 -2.62 17.07 -8.31
C GLY A 389 -1.12 16.82 -8.43
N GLU A 390 -0.51 16.48 -7.30
CA GLU A 390 0.93 16.19 -7.28
C GLU A 390 1.20 14.77 -7.83
N PRO A 391 2.38 14.55 -8.46
CA PRO A 391 2.81 13.19 -8.78
C PRO A 391 2.79 12.32 -7.52
N VAL A 392 2.29 11.09 -7.64
CA VAL A 392 2.38 10.13 -6.54
C VAL A 392 3.87 9.87 -6.27
N THR A 393 4.33 10.16 -5.05
CA THR A 393 5.70 9.88 -4.63
C THR A 393 5.91 8.37 -4.65
N SER A 394 6.67 7.91 -5.64
CA SER A 394 7.12 6.52 -5.80
C SER A 394 8.16 6.12 -4.77
#